data_AF-A0A662BCA3-F1
#
_entry.id   AF-A0A662BCA3-F1
#
_cell.length_a   1.000
_cell.length_b   1.000
_cell.length_c   1.000
_cell.angle_alpha   90.00
_cell.angle_beta   90.00
_cell.angle_gamma   90.00
#
_symmetry.space_group_name_H-M   'P 1'
#
loop_
_entity.id
_entity.type
_entity.pdbx_description
1 polymer ?
#
loop_
_entity_poly.entity_id
_entity_poly.type
_entity_poly.pdbx_seq_one_letter_code
_entity_poly.pdbx_strand_id
1 'polypeptide(L)'
;MIAYPQFSDQDLDDILAYTDDKPVAVEKDIASSQAADPKVALGKKLFQVNCAACHKLDKKLIGPALANVADKRSKEWLHAWIKDNNALRASGDKDAIDIFNEFNGMPMTPYPQFSADDIDAILAYTSVGDVKQVATTQAAESNMVATPKSSTEWISYLIVFVILLLAAWVFIASNSGFLKIVTTIFVMLLGTYILFNVLFDIGVDQDYQPI
;
A
#
# COMPACT_ATOMS: atom_id res chain seq x y z
N MET A 1 -23.21 -9.37 39.35
CA MET A 1 -22.69 -8.55 38.25
C MET A 1 -22.54 -9.47 37.06
N ILE A 2 -23.33 -9.25 36.01
CA ILE A 2 -23.23 -10.02 34.77
C ILE A 2 -22.04 -9.42 34.02
N ALA A 3 -20.97 -10.20 33.84
CA ALA A 3 -19.85 -9.77 33.02
C ALA A 3 -20.33 -9.76 31.56
N TYR A 4 -20.23 -8.61 30.90
CA TYR A 4 -20.49 -8.47 29.47
C TYR A 4 -19.14 -8.57 28.74
N PRO A 5 -18.70 -9.77 28.30
CA PRO A 5 -17.37 -9.99 27.72
C PRO A 5 -17.19 -9.34 26.34
N GLN A 6 -18.21 -8.64 25.84
CA GLN A 6 -18.20 -7.95 24.55
C GLN A 6 -17.65 -6.52 24.66
N PHE A 7 -17.56 -5.98 25.88
CA PHE A 7 -17.06 -4.64 26.13
C PHE A 7 -15.68 -4.76 26.76
N SER A 8 -14.70 -4.11 26.14
CA SER A 8 -13.40 -3.91 26.76
C SER A 8 -13.55 -2.95 27.95
N ASP A 9 -12.56 -2.95 28.86
CA ASP A 9 -12.57 -2.01 30.00
C ASP A 9 -12.68 -0.54 29.52
N GLN A 10 -12.18 -0.26 28.32
CA GLN A 10 -12.26 1.05 27.68
C GLN A 10 -13.67 1.40 27.19
N ASP A 11 -14.43 0.43 26.64
CA ASP A 11 -15.81 0.67 26.21
C ASP A 11 -16.71 0.98 27.41
N LEU A 12 -16.42 0.41 28.58
CA LEU A 12 -17.14 0.68 29.82
C LEU A 12 -16.89 2.11 30.33
N ASP A 13 -15.64 2.58 30.28
CA ASP A 13 -15.27 3.94 30.66
C ASP A 13 -15.91 4.99 29.72
N ASP A 14 -15.98 4.70 28.42
CA ASP A 14 -16.61 5.58 27.43
C ASP A 14 -18.14 5.67 27.62
N ILE A 15 -18.79 4.55 27.95
CA ILE A 15 -20.23 4.53 28.29
C ILE A 15 -20.50 5.32 29.57
N LEU A 16 -19.65 5.16 30.59
CA LEU A 16 -19.77 5.90 31.85
C LEU A 16 -19.57 7.40 31.64
N ALA A 17 -18.64 7.79 30.76
CA ALA A 17 -18.43 9.17 30.36
C ALA A 17 -19.64 9.77 29.61
N TYR A 18 -20.36 8.96 28.82
CA TYR A 18 -21.59 9.38 28.14
C TYR A 18 -22.76 9.65 29.11
N THR A 19 -22.86 8.88 30.21
CA THR A 19 -23.93 9.05 31.21
C THR A 19 -23.76 10.25 32.15
N ASP A 20 -22.56 10.84 32.22
CA ASP A 20 -22.23 11.91 33.17
C ASP A 20 -22.47 13.34 32.62
N ASP A 21 -23.20 13.48 31.50
CA ASP A 21 -23.72 14.75 30.94
C ASP A 21 -22.67 15.87 30.78
N LYS A 22 -21.39 15.49 30.63
CA LYS A 22 -20.30 16.42 30.29
C LYS A 22 -20.29 16.64 28.79
N PRO A 23 -20.25 17.90 28.29
CA PRO A 23 -20.23 18.15 26.86
C PRO A 23 -18.87 17.73 26.31
N VAL A 24 -18.80 16.55 25.73
CA VAL A 24 -17.64 16.11 24.96
C VAL A 24 -17.70 16.81 23.62
N ALA A 25 -16.71 17.64 23.33
CA ALA A 25 -16.44 18.09 21.98
C ALA A 25 -16.18 16.84 21.13
N VAL A 26 -17.20 16.38 20.43
CA VAL A 26 -17.08 15.36 19.37
C VAL A 26 -16.39 16.03 18.20
N GLU A 27 -15.09 16.19 18.30
CA GLU A 27 -14.24 16.44 17.15
C GLU A 27 -12.80 16.22 17.62
N LYS A 28 -12.12 15.26 16.96
CA LYS A 28 -10.65 15.19 16.80
C LYS A 28 -9.84 14.15 17.60
N ASP A 29 -10.45 13.22 18.34
CA ASP A 29 -9.67 12.18 19.04
C ASP A 29 -9.79 10.74 18.47
N ILE A 30 -10.53 10.53 17.38
CA ILE A 30 -10.54 9.23 16.66
C ILE A 30 -9.38 9.15 15.63
N ALA A 31 -8.65 10.25 15.41
CA ALA A 31 -7.59 10.28 14.38
C ALA A 31 -6.24 9.74 14.87
N SER A 32 -6.02 9.54 16.17
CA SER A 32 -4.66 9.28 16.69
C SER A 32 -4.40 7.86 17.23
N SER A 33 -5.40 6.98 17.34
CA SER A 33 -5.20 5.58 17.77
C SER A 33 -5.40 4.56 16.63
N GLN A 34 -6.15 4.87 15.58
CA GLN A 34 -6.44 3.93 14.49
C GLN A 34 -5.25 3.60 13.56
N ALA A 35 -4.17 4.39 13.56
CA ALA A 35 -2.95 4.06 12.82
C ALA A 35 -2.21 2.84 13.40
N ALA A 36 -2.55 2.41 14.61
CA ALA A 36 -1.97 1.24 15.29
C ALA A 36 -2.84 -0.03 15.17
N ASP A 37 -4.02 0.02 14.56
CA ASP A 37 -4.85 -1.17 14.35
C ASP A 37 -4.21 -2.07 13.28
N PRO A 38 -3.79 -3.30 13.62
CA PRO A 38 -3.23 -4.25 12.65
C PRO A 38 -4.14 -4.48 11.43
N LYS A 39 -5.47 -4.34 11.60
CA LYS A 39 -6.45 -4.49 10.54
C LYS A 39 -6.38 -3.35 9.52
N VAL A 40 -6.25 -2.10 9.99
CA VAL A 40 -6.10 -0.92 9.11
C VAL A 40 -4.77 -0.98 8.36
N ALA A 41 -3.70 -1.43 9.03
CA ALA A 41 -2.39 -1.61 8.40
C ALA A 41 -2.41 -2.70 7.30
N LEU A 42 -3.06 -3.84 7.55
CA LEU A 42 -3.28 -4.87 6.55
C LEU A 42 -4.11 -4.34 5.37
N GLY A 43 -5.21 -3.64 5.67
CA GLY A 43 -6.08 -3.00 4.70
C GLY A 43 -5.35 -2.05 3.76
N LYS A 44 -4.48 -1.20 4.34
CA LYS A 44 -3.62 -0.29 3.57
C LYS A 44 -2.73 -1.04 2.60
N LYS A 45 -2.06 -2.11 3.05
CA LYS A 45 -1.19 -2.93 2.18
C LYS A 45 -1.98 -3.56 1.03
N LEU A 46 -3.13 -4.16 1.33
CA LEU A 46 -3.99 -4.78 0.32
C LEU A 46 -4.51 -3.74 -0.68
N PHE A 47 -4.94 -2.57 -0.20
CA PHE A 47 -5.40 -1.46 -1.03
C PHE A 47 -4.29 -0.95 -1.96
N GLN A 48 -3.08 -0.74 -1.45
CA GLN A 48 -1.95 -0.24 -2.24
C GLN A 48 -1.59 -1.17 -3.39
N VAL A 49 -1.60 -2.49 -3.15
CA VAL A 49 -1.24 -3.49 -4.16
C VAL A 49 -2.34 -3.67 -5.19
N ASN A 50 -3.61 -3.62 -4.77
CA ASN A 50 -4.72 -4.10 -5.59
C ASN A 50 -5.65 -3.00 -6.08
N CYS A 51 -5.80 -1.90 -5.35
CA CYS A 51 -6.86 -0.90 -5.59
C CYS A 51 -6.31 0.48 -6.01
N ALA A 52 -5.12 0.85 -5.51
CA ALA A 52 -4.56 2.21 -5.63
C ALA A 52 -4.18 2.64 -7.06
N ALA A 53 -4.11 1.69 -7.99
CA ALA A 53 -3.91 1.97 -9.41
C ALA A 53 -5.14 2.66 -10.03
N CYS A 54 -6.34 2.34 -9.54
CA CYS A 54 -7.59 2.85 -10.11
C CYS A 54 -8.36 3.77 -9.16
N HIS A 55 -8.18 3.62 -7.86
CA HIS A 55 -8.92 4.35 -6.83
C HIS A 55 -8.01 5.21 -5.96
N LYS A 56 -8.54 6.37 -5.56
CA LYS A 56 -8.00 7.19 -4.47
C LYS A 56 -9.04 7.28 -3.36
N LEU A 57 -8.62 7.68 -2.17
CA LEU A 57 -9.55 7.87 -1.05
C LEU A 57 -10.35 9.15 -1.24
N ASP A 58 -9.69 10.24 -1.58
CA ASP A 58 -10.21 11.60 -1.56
C ASP A 58 -10.81 12.08 -2.90
N LYS A 59 -10.45 11.45 -4.01
CA LYS A 59 -10.86 11.90 -5.35
C LYS A 59 -11.13 10.76 -6.34
N LYS A 60 -11.90 11.08 -7.38
CA LYS A 60 -12.10 10.23 -8.54
C LYS A 60 -10.81 10.13 -9.36
N LEU A 61 -10.49 8.94 -9.86
CA LEU A 61 -9.38 8.70 -10.77
C LEU A 61 -9.91 7.89 -11.97
N ILE A 62 -9.68 6.58 -11.98
CA ILE A 62 -10.28 5.64 -12.93
C ILE A 62 -11.60 5.14 -12.35
N GLY A 63 -11.62 4.84 -11.06
CA GLY A 63 -12.81 4.53 -10.27
C GLY A 63 -13.21 5.67 -9.33
N PRO A 64 -14.34 5.52 -8.61
CA PRO A 64 -14.79 6.48 -7.62
C PRO A 64 -13.81 6.64 -6.45
N ALA A 65 -13.95 7.77 -5.74
CA ALA A 65 -13.31 7.99 -4.45
C ALA A 65 -13.84 6.97 -3.43
N LEU A 66 -12.94 6.32 -2.68
CA LEU A 66 -13.30 5.25 -1.76
C LEU A 66 -13.34 5.67 -0.29
N ALA A 67 -13.01 6.93 0.05
CA ALA A 67 -13.14 7.39 1.43
C ALA A 67 -14.56 7.15 1.95
N ASN A 68 -14.65 6.50 3.11
CA ASN A 68 -15.92 6.22 3.79
C ASN A 68 -16.92 5.44 2.91
N VAL A 69 -16.44 4.58 2.01
CA VAL A 69 -17.32 3.80 1.13
C VAL A 69 -18.24 2.86 1.93
N ALA A 70 -17.80 2.42 3.12
CA ALA A 70 -18.60 1.61 4.03
C ALA A 70 -19.86 2.34 4.55
N ASP A 71 -19.88 3.67 4.52
CA ASP A 71 -21.05 4.48 4.92
C ASP A 71 -22.07 4.62 3.77
N LYS A 72 -21.62 4.39 2.53
CA LYS A 72 -22.44 4.58 1.32
C LYS A 72 -23.22 3.33 0.94
N ARG A 73 -22.73 2.14 1.32
CA ARG A 73 -23.27 0.84 0.90
C ARG A 73 -23.12 -0.18 2.01
N SER A 74 -24.02 -1.15 2.05
CA SER A 74 -23.93 -2.22 3.05
C SER A 74 -22.68 -3.06 2.88
N LYS A 75 -22.22 -3.63 3.99
CA LYS A 75 -21.05 -4.50 4.04
C LYS A 75 -21.20 -5.68 3.07
N GLU A 76 -22.37 -6.29 3.03
CA GLU A 76 -22.68 -7.44 2.18
C GLU A 76 -22.58 -7.08 0.70
N TRP A 77 -23.09 -5.89 0.33
CA TRP A 77 -23.02 -5.40 -1.04
C TRP A 77 -21.57 -5.13 -1.46
N LEU A 78 -20.77 -4.50 -0.59
CA LEU A 78 -19.36 -4.21 -0.85
C LEU A 78 -18.53 -5.50 -0.98
N HIS A 79 -18.81 -6.51 -0.15
CA HIS A 79 -18.19 -7.83 -0.29
C HIS A 79 -18.52 -8.49 -1.62
N ALA A 80 -19.78 -8.49 -2.03
CA ALA A 80 -20.21 -9.05 -3.31
C ALA A 80 -19.57 -8.30 -4.49
N TRP A 81 -19.54 -6.96 -4.43
CA TRP A 81 -18.95 -6.12 -5.46
C TRP A 81 -17.43 -6.34 -5.62
N ILE A 82 -16.69 -6.39 -4.50
CA ILE A 82 -15.23 -6.59 -4.54
C ILE A 82 -14.87 -8.00 -5.02
N LYS A 83 -15.65 -9.02 -4.62
CA LYS A 83 -15.41 -10.40 -5.08
C LYS A 83 -15.73 -10.58 -6.55
N ASP A 84 -16.92 -10.15 -6.99
CA ASP A 84 -17.34 -10.26 -8.39
C ASP A 84 -18.42 -9.22 -8.75
N ASN A 85 -17.96 -8.03 -9.13
CA ASN A 85 -18.82 -6.97 -9.64
C ASN A 85 -19.54 -7.36 -10.95
N ASN A 86 -18.98 -8.26 -11.76
CA ASN A 86 -19.63 -8.67 -13.00
C ASN A 86 -20.88 -9.51 -12.69
N ALA A 87 -20.77 -10.48 -11.77
CA ALA A 87 -21.89 -11.26 -11.30
C ALA A 87 -22.95 -10.39 -10.60
N LEU A 88 -22.52 -9.41 -9.79
CA LEU A 88 -23.46 -8.51 -9.12
C LEU A 88 -24.27 -7.67 -10.12
N ARG A 89 -23.65 -7.12 -11.17
CA ARG A 89 -24.39 -6.45 -12.26
C ARG A 89 -25.28 -7.41 -13.04
N ALA A 90 -24.79 -8.62 -13.33
CA ALA A 90 -25.56 -9.64 -14.06
C ALA A 90 -26.80 -10.10 -13.29
N SER A 91 -26.79 -10.01 -11.96
CA SER A 91 -27.95 -10.28 -11.11
C SER A 91 -29.08 -9.26 -11.26
N GLY A 92 -28.82 -8.12 -11.93
CA GLY A 92 -29.79 -7.03 -12.08
C GLY A 92 -29.73 -5.98 -10.96
N ASP A 93 -28.68 -6.00 -10.13
CA ASP A 93 -28.48 -4.96 -9.11
C ASP A 93 -28.35 -3.58 -9.77
N LYS A 94 -29.34 -2.72 -9.53
CA LYS A 94 -29.44 -1.41 -10.17
C LYS A 94 -28.26 -0.52 -9.84
N ASP A 95 -27.82 -0.55 -8.59
CA ASP A 95 -26.71 0.25 -8.08
C ASP A 95 -25.37 -0.14 -8.72
N ALA A 96 -25.15 -1.43 -8.92
CA ALA A 96 -24.00 -1.99 -9.61
C ALA A 96 -23.96 -1.58 -11.10
N ILE A 97 -25.12 -1.60 -11.76
CA ILE A 97 -25.27 -1.18 -13.16
C ILE A 97 -25.06 0.32 -13.31
N ASP A 98 -25.64 1.13 -12.42
CA ASP A 98 -25.56 2.59 -12.47
C ASP A 98 -24.10 3.07 -12.28
N ILE A 99 -23.36 2.52 -11.31
CA ILE A 99 -21.94 2.83 -11.12
C ILE A 99 -21.13 2.45 -12.37
N PHE A 100 -21.38 1.27 -12.94
CA PHE A 100 -20.64 0.85 -14.14
C PHE A 100 -20.85 1.80 -15.32
N ASN A 101 -22.09 2.28 -15.51
CA ASN A 101 -22.43 3.23 -16.57
C ASN A 101 -21.83 4.62 -16.29
N GLU A 102 -21.85 5.09 -15.04
CA GLU A 102 -21.24 6.37 -14.65
C GLU A 102 -19.74 6.42 -14.95
N PHE A 103 -19.07 5.27 -14.87
CA PHE A 103 -17.66 5.11 -15.17
C PHE A 103 -17.41 4.59 -16.59
N ASN A 104 -18.31 4.89 -17.54
CA ASN A 104 -18.18 4.59 -18.97
C ASN A 104 -17.94 3.11 -19.30
N GLY A 105 -18.46 2.20 -18.47
CA GLY A 105 -18.27 0.77 -18.68
C GLY A 105 -16.85 0.27 -18.37
N MET A 106 -16.07 1.02 -17.60
CA MET A 106 -14.74 0.58 -17.15
C MET A 106 -14.88 -0.63 -16.20
N PRO A 107 -14.30 -1.80 -16.54
CA PRO A 107 -14.42 -2.98 -15.70
C PRO A 107 -13.53 -2.85 -14.46
N MET A 108 -14.07 -3.21 -13.29
CA MET A 108 -13.28 -3.41 -12.08
C MET A 108 -12.81 -4.87 -12.03
N THR A 109 -11.52 -5.09 -11.72
CA THR A 109 -10.98 -6.45 -11.54
C THR A 109 -11.71 -7.16 -10.38
N PRO A 110 -12.20 -8.39 -10.57
CA PRO A 110 -12.80 -9.17 -9.47
C PRO A 110 -11.71 -9.75 -8.56
N TYR A 111 -11.96 -9.82 -7.26
CA TYR A 111 -11.04 -10.37 -6.25
C TYR A 111 -11.64 -11.58 -5.51
N PRO A 112 -11.96 -12.70 -6.18
CA PRO A 112 -12.53 -13.87 -5.54
C PRO A 112 -11.58 -14.54 -4.52
N GLN A 113 -10.28 -14.26 -4.62
CA GLN A 113 -9.25 -14.74 -3.70
C GLN A 113 -9.25 -14.04 -2.34
N PHE A 114 -9.89 -12.88 -2.20
CA PHE A 114 -9.93 -12.18 -0.92
C PHE A 114 -10.88 -12.87 0.06
N SER A 115 -10.37 -13.10 1.27
CA SER A 115 -11.19 -13.54 2.39
C SER A 115 -12.13 -12.42 2.84
N ALA A 116 -13.12 -12.76 3.66
CA ALA A 116 -14.00 -11.75 4.25
C ALA A 116 -13.20 -10.76 5.12
N ASP A 117 -12.21 -11.26 5.87
CA ASP A 117 -11.36 -10.43 6.73
C ASP A 117 -10.45 -9.50 5.92
N ASP A 118 -9.95 -9.94 4.77
CA ASP A 118 -9.16 -9.08 3.86
C ASP A 118 -10.00 -7.91 3.33
N ILE A 119 -11.24 -8.19 2.92
CA ILE A 119 -12.16 -7.16 2.44
C ILE A 119 -12.50 -6.20 3.58
N ASP A 120 -12.77 -6.72 4.78
CA ASP A 120 -13.04 -5.90 5.95
C ASP A 120 -11.85 -5.02 6.34
N ALA A 121 -10.62 -5.54 6.20
CA ALA A 121 -9.41 -4.77 6.41
C ALA A 121 -9.30 -3.62 5.40
N ILE A 122 -9.54 -3.89 4.11
CA ILE A 122 -9.57 -2.86 3.06
C ILE A 122 -10.63 -1.80 3.39
N LEU A 123 -11.85 -2.20 3.74
CA LEU A 123 -12.93 -1.28 4.08
C LEU A 123 -12.63 -0.45 5.35
N ALA A 124 -12.00 -1.06 6.36
CA ALA A 124 -11.55 -0.31 7.54
C ALA A 124 -10.51 0.76 7.16
N TYR A 125 -9.56 0.42 6.27
CA TYR A 125 -8.61 1.40 5.75
C TYR A 125 -9.29 2.51 4.94
N THR A 126 -10.32 2.22 4.15
CA THR A 126 -11.00 3.27 3.39
C THR A 126 -11.84 4.22 4.24
N SER A 127 -12.31 3.78 5.42
CA SER A 127 -12.99 4.64 6.39
C SER A 127 -12.02 5.51 7.21
N VAL A 128 -10.86 4.98 7.59
CA VAL A 128 -9.86 5.74 8.36
C VAL A 128 -9.02 6.63 7.45
N GLY A 129 -8.74 6.14 6.25
CA GLY A 129 -7.82 6.71 5.28
C GLY A 129 -6.36 6.68 5.72
N ASP A 130 -5.52 7.39 4.97
CA ASP A 130 -4.22 7.82 5.49
C ASP A 130 -4.50 8.93 6.51
N VAL A 131 -4.45 8.60 7.81
CA VAL A 131 -4.45 9.60 8.89
C VAL A 131 -3.58 10.76 8.45
N LYS A 132 -4.15 11.97 8.37
CA LYS A 132 -3.49 13.20 7.88
C LYS A 132 -2.03 13.22 8.33
N GLN A 133 -1.15 12.78 7.44
CA GLN A 133 0.24 13.17 7.47
C GLN A 133 0.21 14.65 7.10
N VAL A 134 0.45 15.50 8.09
CA VAL A 134 0.73 16.91 7.87
C VAL A 134 1.90 16.96 6.90
N ALA A 135 1.62 17.39 5.67
CA ALA A 135 2.54 17.79 4.62
C ALA A 135 3.92 17.11 4.63
N THR A 136 4.09 16.06 3.83
CA THR A 136 5.25 15.98 2.93
C THR A 136 4.81 15.24 1.68
N THR A 137 4.54 16.01 0.62
CA THR A 137 4.25 15.49 -0.71
C THR A 137 5.55 15.50 -1.50
N GLN A 138 6.07 14.33 -1.85
CA GLN A 138 6.30 14.04 -3.27
C GLN A 138 6.30 12.53 -3.53
N ALA A 139 5.74 12.20 -4.69
CA ALA A 139 5.25 10.89 -5.07
C ALA A 139 6.34 10.03 -5.70
N ALA A 140 6.24 8.73 -5.39
CA ALA A 140 6.50 7.57 -6.23
C ALA A 140 7.49 7.70 -7.40
N GLU A 141 8.57 6.90 -7.35
CA GLU A 141 8.67 5.71 -8.20
C GLU A 141 9.77 4.75 -7.73
N SER A 142 9.39 3.48 -7.58
CA SER A 142 10.17 2.25 -7.80
C SER A 142 9.87 1.21 -6.73
N ASN A 143 8.96 0.29 -7.08
CA ASN A 143 9.02 -1.06 -6.53
C ASN A 143 10.27 -1.73 -7.12
N MET A 144 11.40 -1.59 -6.45
CA MET A 144 12.34 -2.69 -6.32
C MET A 144 12.53 -2.93 -4.84
N VAL A 145 12.14 -4.13 -4.40
CA VAL A 145 12.61 -4.83 -3.21
C VAL A 145 12.78 -3.94 -1.99
N ALA A 146 11.87 -4.06 -1.02
CA ALA A 146 12.04 -3.49 0.31
C ALA A 146 13.44 -3.82 0.85
N THR A 147 14.37 -2.87 0.76
CA THR A 147 15.55 -2.82 1.59
C THR A 147 15.14 -2.05 2.85
N PRO A 148 15.25 -2.65 4.03
CA PRO A 148 15.06 -1.90 5.27
C PRO A 148 16.11 -0.78 5.31
N LYS A 149 15.60 0.45 5.29
CA LYS A 149 16.34 1.69 5.47
C LYS A 149 17.04 1.60 6.83
N SER A 150 18.37 1.73 6.82
CA SER A 150 19.28 1.86 7.98
C SER A 150 20.17 0.66 8.38
N SER A 151 20.13 -0.50 7.72
CA SER A 151 21.13 -1.56 7.99
C SER A 151 21.71 -2.25 6.74
N THR A 152 21.33 -1.81 5.54
CA THR A 152 21.63 -2.54 4.28
C THR A 152 22.66 -1.84 3.39
N GLU A 153 22.98 -0.56 3.64
CA GLU A 153 23.95 0.20 2.83
C GLU A 153 25.36 -0.41 2.91
N TRP A 154 25.83 -0.74 4.11
CA TRP A 154 27.14 -1.39 4.26
C TRP A 154 27.15 -2.83 3.71
N ILE A 155 25.99 -3.50 3.66
CA ILE A 155 25.83 -4.85 3.13
C ILE A 155 25.94 -4.83 1.60
N SER A 156 25.43 -3.80 0.92
CA SER A 156 25.58 -3.66 -0.53
C SER A 156 27.05 -3.52 -0.93
N TYR A 157 27.83 -2.70 -0.21
CA TYR A 157 29.27 -2.59 -0.42
C TYR A 157 30.03 -3.88 -0.12
N LEU A 158 29.62 -4.64 0.91
CA LEU A 158 30.21 -5.93 1.23
C LEU A 158 29.96 -6.96 0.11
N ILE A 159 28.73 -7.03 -0.42
CA ILE A 159 28.38 -7.93 -1.51
C ILE A 159 29.19 -7.60 -2.77
N VAL A 160 29.30 -6.31 -3.13
CA VAL A 160 30.12 -5.88 -4.28
C VAL A 160 31.59 -6.24 -4.08
N PHE A 161 32.13 -6.05 -2.87
CA PHE A 161 33.50 -6.42 -2.54
C PHE A 161 33.76 -7.93 -2.68
N VAL A 162 32.84 -8.77 -2.20
CA VAL A 162 32.92 -10.24 -2.35
C VAL A 162 32.86 -10.66 -3.83
N ILE A 163 31.98 -10.04 -4.62
CA ILE A 163 31.87 -10.31 -6.06
C ILE A 163 33.17 -9.93 -6.78
N LEU A 164 33.80 -8.81 -6.42
CA LEU A 164 35.09 -8.40 -7.00
C LEU A 164 36.23 -9.35 -6.61
N LEU A 165 36.27 -9.82 -5.36
CA LEU A 165 37.25 -10.82 -4.91
C LEU A 165 37.08 -12.15 -5.64
N LEU A 166 35.84 -12.60 -5.84
CA LEU A 166 35.55 -13.81 -6.61
C LEU A 166 35.91 -13.63 -8.09
N ALA A 167 35.60 -12.48 -8.68
CA ALA A 167 35.99 -12.17 -10.06
C ALA A 167 37.52 -12.14 -10.23
N ALA A 168 38.25 -11.53 -9.29
CA ALA A 168 39.72 -11.51 -9.29
C ALA A 168 40.31 -12.91 -9.10
N TRP A 169 39.75 -13.70 -8.18
CA TRP A 169 40.15 -15.10 -7.98
C TRP A 169 39.92 -15.92 -9.25
N VAL A 170 38.74 -15.83 -9.85
CA VAL A 170 38.41 -16.51 -11.11
C VAL A 170 39.33 -16.06 -12.24
N PHE A 171 39.67 -14.77 -12.32
CA PHE A 171 40.57 -14.25 -13.34
C PHE A 171 42.01 -14.75 -13.21
N ILE A 172 42.50 -14.92 -11.97
CA ILE A 172 43.83 -15.44 -11.65
C ILE A 172 43.89 -16.97 -11.77
N ALA A 173 42.89 -17.68 -11.25
CA ALA A 173 42.85 -19.13 -11.18
C ALA A 173 42.40 -19.79 -12.50
N SER A 174 41.61 -19.11 -13.33
CA SER A 174 41.20 -19.65 -14.63
C SER A 174 42.27 -19.40 -15.71
N ASN A 175 42.63 -20.47 -16.42
CA ASN A 175 43.47 -20.40 -17.62
C ASN A 175 42.63 -20.33 -18.92
N SER A 176 41.31 -20.24 -18.78
CA SER A 176 40.35 -20.23 -19.89
C SER A 176 40.03 -18.79 -20.31
N GLY A 177 40.42 -18.42 -21.54
CA GLY A 177 40.18 -17.07 -22.08
C GLY A 177 38.71 -16.67 -22.09
N PHE A 178 37.81 -17.62 -22.36
CA PHE A 178 36.36 -17.40 -22.36
C PHE A 178 35.83 -16.91 -21.00
N LEU A 179 36.23 -17.57 -19.91
CA LEU A 179 35.75 -17.20 -18.58
C LEU A 179 36.22 -15.80 -18.18
N LYS A 180 37.45 -15.42 -18.54
CA LYS A 180 37.98 -14.06 -18.34
C LYS A 180 37.16 -13.01 -19.09
N ILE A 181 36.78 -13.28 -20.34
CA ILE A 181 35.96 -12.38 -21.14
C ILE A 181 34.57 -12.22 -20.51
N VAL A 182 33.92 -13.32 -20.12
CA VAL A 182 32.59 -13.28 -19.47
C VAL A 182 32.63 -12.52 -18.14
N THR A 183 33.63 -12.78 -17.30
CA THR A 183 33.81 -12.05 -16.03
C THR A 183 34.05 -10.56 -16.26
N THR A 184 34.83 -10.19 -17.29
CA THR A 184 35.11 -8.78 -17.62
C THR A 184 33.84 -8.05 -18.08
N ILE A 185 33.04 -8.69 -18.94
CA ILE A 185 31.75 -8.14 -19.39
C ILE A 185 30.79 -7.97 -18.21
N PHE A 186 30.70 -8.96 -17.33
CA PHE A 186 29.85 -8.89 -16.15
C PHE A 186 30.23 -7.73 -15.22
N VAL A 187 31.53 -7.53 -14.95
CA VAL A 187 32.01 -6.41 -14.12
C VAL A 187 31.75 -5.06 -14.80
N MET A 188 31.93 -4.95 -16.12
CA MET A 188 31.60 -3.73 -16.86
C MET A 188 30.11 -3.38 -16.79
N LEU A 189 29.23 -4.37 -17.01
CA LEU A 189 27.78 -4.18 -16.93
C LEU A 189 27.33 -3.78 -15.52
N LEU A 190 27.88 -4.43 -14.49
CA LEU A 190 27.59 -4.09 -13.10
C LEU A 190 28.07 -2.67 -12.75
N GLY A 191 29.27 -2.29 -13.20
CA GLY A 191 29.80 -0.94 -13.01
C GLY A 191 28.94 0.13 -13.72
N THR A 192 28.47 -0.18 -14.93
CA THR A 192 27.58 0.70 -15.71
C THR A 192 26.22 0.85 -15.05
N TYR A 193 25.66 -0.25 -14.53
CA TYR A 193 24.42 -0.23 -13.77
C TYR A 193 24.55 0.65 -12.51
N ILE A 194 25.62 0.51 -11.73
CA ILE A 194 25.84 1.34 -10.54
C ILE A 194 26.01 2.82 -10.93
N LEU A 195 26.81 3.11 -11.95
CA LEU A 195 26.99 4.48 -12.46
C LEU A 195 25.68 5.11 -12.94
N PHE A 196 24.85 4.34 -13.64
CA PHE A 196 23.53 4.78 -14.08
C PHE A 196 22.62 5.12 -12.89
N ASN A 197 22.57 4.28 -11.86
CA ASN A 197 21.80 4.60 -10.66
C ASN A 197 22.29 5.88 -9.99
N VAL A 198 23.61 6.04 -9.81
CA VAL A 198 24.19 7.26 -9.23
C VAL A 198 23.89 8.50 -10.07
N LEU A 199 23.95 8.39 -11.40
CA LEU A 199 23.65 9.50 -12.31
C LEU A 199 22.17 9.90 -12.23
N PHE A 200 21.26 8.94 -12.10
CA PHE A 200 19.82 9.21 -11.99
C PHE A 200 19.43 9.74 -10.61
N ASP A 201 20.20 9.44 -9.57
CA ASP A 201 20.03 10.08 -8.26
C ASP A 201 20.51 11.54 -8.27
N ILE A 202 21.48 11.92 -9.10
CA ILE A 202 22.00 13.29 -9.24
C ILE A 202 21.12 14.07 -10.22
N GLY A 203 20.09 14.76 -9.71
CA GLY A 203 19.26 15.68 -10.51
C GLY A 203 17.75 15.51 -10.33
N VAL A 204 17.30 14.57 -9.49
CA VAL A 204 15.93 14.54 -8.98
C VAL A 204 15.85 15.54 -7.82
N ASP A 205 15.87 16.84 -8.14
CA ASP A 205 15.50 17.89 -7.20
C ASP A 205 14.01 17.71 -6.87
N GLN A 206 13.72 17.30 -5.64
CA GLN A 206 12.37 17.00 -5.09
C GLN A 206 11.48 18.25 -4.91
N ASP A 207 11.74 19.33 -5.65
CA ASP A 207 11.13 20.65 -5.46
C ASP A 207 10.54 21.25 -6.76
N TYR A 208 10.33 20.47 -7.82
CA TYR A 208 9.55 20.95 -8.97
C TYR A 208 8.05 20.99 -8.62
N GLN A 209 7.57 22.16 -8.20
CA GLN A 209 6.14 22.45 -8.12
C GLN A 209 5.68 23.08 -9.44
N PRO A 210 4.89 22.39 -10.29
CA PRO A 210 4.21 23.06 -11.39
C PRO A 210 3.18 24.03 -10.80
N ILE A 211 3.40 25.33 -11.07
CA ILE A 211 2.42 26.41 -10.92
C ILE A 211 1.11 26.11 -11.64
#